data_AF-A0A2V9V7S5-F1
#
_entry.id   AF-A0A2V9V7S5-F1
#
_cell.length_a   1.000
_cell.length_b   1.000
_cell.length_c   1.000
_cell.angle_alpha   90.00
_cell.angle_beta   90.00
_cell.angle_gamma   90.00
#
_symmetry.space_group_name_H-M   'P 1'
#
loop_
_entity.id
_entity.type
_entity.pdbx_description
1 polymer ?
#
loop_
_entity_poly.entity_id
_entity_poly.type
_entity_poly.pdbx_seq_one_letter_code
_entity_poly.pdbx_strand_id
1 'polypeptide(L)'
;ILKAAVPRFQNNRSVQGYALEISHQVLGKVMDVSMERHENLVVFLPQNAALKLLSGKDESARQAALLEGQVLLNAAPITIWLNGQGPQLALNEPPGDASIRADASPTAVGAEIVPTGDGMGQPGTTVGPSVPRPLKSNEPSAATGPPRDTSPEALNSLQAANTEVLATILKELDPQAHFVPYAPPSFVSFRQGVYLELSMTTALSTSASGSRYKLAAFAFDEHIAHLIRPVLAYFKEEPKFDGIGLSTTIHMPSKTAATNASEAVEFFFPFSALRCYGRYDCTGQQLIDAGSVLINGERVSLDLQIAEATPNR
;
A
#
# COMPACT_ATOMS: atom_id res chain seq x y z
N ILE A 1 1.50 -11.73 -15.29
CA ILE A 1 0.25 -11.00 -14.92
C ILE A 1 -0.43 -10.39 -16.14
N LEU A 2 0.19 -9.40 -16.84
CA LEU A 2 -0.44 -8.71 -17.98
C LEU A 2 -0.98 -9.64 -19.08
N LYS A 3 -0.24 -10.70 -19.45
CA LYS A 3 -0.68 -11.72 -20.43
C LYS A 3 -2.04 -12.37 -20.10
N ALA A 4 -2.40 -12.46 -18.81
CA ALA A 4 -3.66 -13.05 -18.37
C ALA A 4 -4.79 -12.01 -18.22
N ALA A 5 -4.46 -10.80 -17.76
CA ALA A 5 -5.43 -9.75 -17.50
C ALA A 5 -5.89 -9.03 -18.78
N VAL A 6 -4.96 -8.64 -19.64
CA VAL A 6 -5.25 -7.77 -20.79
C VAL A 6 -6.26 -8.40 -21.77
N PRO A 7 -6.13 -9.68 -22.18
CA PRO A 7 -7.10 -10.27 -23.11
C PRO A 7 -8.52 -10.37 -22.53
N ARG A 8 -8.65 -10.50 -21.21
CA ARG A 8 -9.96 -10.58 -20.54
C ARG A 8 -10.70 -9.24 -20.53
N PHE A 9 -9.96 -8.13 -20.52
CA PHE A 9 -10.53 -6.78 -20.38
C PHE A 9 -10.35 -5.89 -21.62
N GLN A 10 -9.80 -6.42 -22.72
CA GLN A 10 -9.45 -5.65 -23.92
C GLN A 10 -10.62 -4.89 -24.57
N ASN A 11 -11.84 -5.40 -24.45
CA ASN A 11 -13.04 -4.78 -25.04
C ASN A 11 -13.82 -3.92 -24.03
N ASN A 12 -13.37 -3.85 -22.78
CA ASN A 12 -14.03 -3.07 -21.75
C ASN A 12 -13.54 -1.62 -21.78
N ARG A 13 -14.37 -0.70 -22.30
CA ARG A 13 -14.04 0.73 -22.37
C ARG A 13 -14.00 1.43 -21.01
N SER A 14 -14.44 0.77 -19.94
CA SER A 14 -14.36 1.29 -18.57
C SER A 14 -12.98 1.09 -17.95
N VAL A 15 -12.14 0.23 -18.54
CA VAL A 15 -10.77 -0.03 -18.06
C VAL A 15 -9.82 0.96 -18.73
N GLN A 16 -9.30 1.91 -17.95
CA GLN A 16 -8.43 2.97 -18.45
C GLN A 16 -6.97 2.49 -18.61
N GLY A 17 -6.55 1.51 -17.81
CA GLY A 17 -5.20 0.98 -17.83
C GLY A 17 -4.99 -0.13 -16.81
N TYR A 18 -3.75 -0.58 -16.71
CA TYR A 18 -3.29 -1.64 -15.83
C TYR A 18 -2.15 -1.09 -14.97
N ALA A 19 -2.31 -1.15 -13.65
CA ALA A 19 -1.25 -0.82 -12.70
C ALA A 19 -0.67 -2.11 -12.12
N LEU A 20 0.66 -2.19 -12.06
CA LEU A 20 1.39 -3.20 -11.32
C LEU A 20 2.24 -2.49 -10.28
N GLU A 21 2.07 -2.88 -9.03
CA GLU A 21 2.89 -2.42 -7.92
C GLU A 21 3.77 -3.60 -7.47
N ILE A 22 5.07 -3.36 -7.38
CA ILE A 22 6.08 -4.35 -7.07
C ILE A 22 6.93 -3.79 -5.94
N SER A 23 6.61 -4.20 -4.73
CA SER A 23 7.41 -3.92 -3.54
C SER A 23 8.48 -5.00 -3.40
N HIS A 24 9.74 -4.59 -3.21
CA HIS A 24 10.83 -5.53 -2.97
C HIS A 24 11.90 -4.92 -2.07
N GLN A 25 12.65 -5.79 -1.40
CA GLN A 25 13.81 -5.42 -0.60
C GLN A 25 15.08 -5.61 -1.41
N VAL A 26 15.95 -4.62 -1.38
CA VAL A 26 17.27 -4.65 -2.00
C VAL A 26 18.36 -4.53 -0.94
N LEU A 27 19.32 -5.45 -0.97
CA LEU A 27 20.57 -5.30 -0.24
C LEU A 27 21.47 -4.32 -1.02
N GLY A 28 21.61 -3.11 -0.48
CA GLY A 28 22.63 -2.16 -0.88
C GLY A 28 23.90 -2.31 -0.04
N LYS A 29 25.03 -1.81 -0.53
CA LYS A 29 26.23 -1.60 0.28
C LYS A 29 26.49 -0.11 0.41
N VAL A 30 26.55 0.40 1.63
CA VAL A 30 26.99 1.77 1.92
C VAL A 30 28.13 1.66 2.93
N MET A 31 29.31 2.18 2.58
CA MET A 31 30.51 2.09 3.43
C MET A 31 30.87 0.65 3.85
N ASP A 32 30.72 -0.31 2.93
CA ASP A 32 30.98 -1.75 3.10
C ASP A 32 30.13 -2.48 4.15
N VAL A 33 29.11 -1.80 4.67
CA VAL A 33 28.04 -2.41 5.47
C VAL A 33 26.87 -2.74 4.54
N SER A 34 26.43 -3.99 4.55
CA SER A 34 25.22 -4.43 3.86
C SER A 34 24.01 -3.79 4.54
N MET A 35 23.25 -3.00 3.79
CA MET A 35 22.03 -2.33 4.25
C MET A 35 20.84 -2.80 3.42
N GLU A 36 19.76 -3.14 4.09
CA GLU A 36 18.49 -3.47 3.44
C GLU A 36 17.68 -2.19 3.19
N ARG A 37 17.17 -2.02 1.97
CA ARG A 37 16.35 -0.88 1.57
C ARG A 37 15.08 -1.38 0.91
N HIS A 38 13.95 -0.74 1.24
CA HIS A 38 12.68 -0.97 0.55
C HIS A 38 12.62 -0.18 -0.76
N GLU A 39 12.23 -0.86 -1.84
CA GLU A 39 11.97 -0.26 -3.13
C GLU A 39 10.57 -0.65 -3.62
N ASN A 40 9.73 0.36 -3.87
CA ASN A 40 8.42 0.20 -4.47
C ASN A 40 8.46 0.65 -5.94
N LEU A 41 8.22 -0.28 -6.85
CA LEU A 41 8.13 -0.03 -8.28
C LEU A 41 6.66 -0.08 -8.72
N VAL A 42 6.14 1.04 -9.19
CA VAL A 42 4.80 1.12 -9.82
C VAL A 42 4.97 1.25 -11.33
N VAL A 43 4.31 0.38 -12.09
CA VAL A 43 4.19 0.45 -13.54
C VAL A 43 2.73 0.62 -13.90
N PHE A 44 2.36 1.77 -14.45
CA PHE A 44 1.05 2.04 -15.03
C PHE A 44 1.11 2.01 -16.55
N LEU A 45 0.28 1.18 -17.17
CA LEU A 45 0.14 1.09 -18.63
C LEU A 45 -1.29 1.45 -19.03
N PRO A 46 -1.50 2.47 -19.87
CA PRO A 46 -2.78 2.68 -20.54
C PRO A 46 -3.25 1.41 -21.27
N GLN A 47 -4.57 1.22 -21.41
CA GLN A 47 -5.12 -0.02 -21.98
C GLN A 47 -4.54 -0.34 -23.37
N ASN A 48 -4.38 0.67 -24.23
CA ASN A 48 -3.80 0.54 -25.57
C ASN A 48 -2.30 0.19 -25.51
N ALA A 49 -1.53 0.82 -24.61
CA ALA A 49 -0.12 0.53 -24.39
C ALA A 49 0.08 -0.92 -23.94
N ALA A 50 -0.76 -1.43 -23.02
CA ALA A 50 -0.70 -2.81 -22.58
C ALA A 50 -1.02 -3.81 -23.72
N LEU A 51 -1.95 -3.48 -24.62
CA LEU A 51 -2.25 -4.29 -25.81
C LEU A 51 -1.07 -4.33 -26.78
N LYS A 52 -0.45 -3.17 -27.06
CA LYS A 52 0.76 -3.07 -27.90
C LYS A 52 1.92 -3.84 -27.29
N LEU A 53 2.11 -3.73 -25.97
CA LEU A 53 3.17 -4.43 -25.23
C LEU A 53 3.05 -5.96 -25.37
N LEU A 54 1.82 -6.49 -25.34
CA LEU A 54 1.58 -7.93 -25.52
C LEU A 54 1.66 -8.38 -26.98
N SER A 55 1.26 -7.52 -27.91
CA SER A 55 1.21 -7.83 -29.34
C SER A 55 2.54 -7.58 -30.06
N GLY A 56 3.49 -6.88 -29.40
CA GLY A 56 4.82 -6.58 -29.92
C GLY A 56 5.60 -7.84 -30.27
N LYS A 57 6.00 -7.95 -31.54
CA LYS A 57 6.74 -9.09 -32.10
C LYS A 57 8.24 -9.04 -31.78
N ASP A 58 8.77 -7.83 -31.66
CA ASP A 58 10.17 -7.54 -31.34
C ASP A 58 10.28 -6.67 -30.08
N GLU A 59 11.49 -6.61 -29.53
CA GLU A 59 11.78 -5.89 -28.30
C GLU A 59 11.59 -4.37 -28.43
N SER A 60 11.83 -3.81 -29.63
CA SER A 60 11.65 -2.38 -29.90
C SER A 60 10.17 -1.98 -29.82
N ALA A 61 9.27 -2.77 -30.41
CA ALA A 61 7.84 -2.56 -30.32
C ALA A 61 7.32 -2.68 -28.87
N ARG A 62 7.90 -3.59 -28.09
CA ARG A 62 7.57 -3.73 -26.66
C ARG A 62 8.11 -2.57 -25.83
N GLN A 63 9.32 -2.09 -26.14
CA GLN A 63 9.91 -0.93 -25.49
C GLN A 63 9.09 0.33 -25.73
N ALA A 64 8.70 0.59 -26.99
CA ALA A 64 7.86 1.73 -27.34
C ALA A 64 6.52 1.69 -26.57
N ALA A 65 5.90 0.52 -26.47
CA ALA A 65 4.67 0.35 -25.71
C ALA A 65 4.86 0.55 -24.20
N LEU A 66 6.01 0.19 -23.63
CA LEU A 66 6.34 0.44 -22.23
C LEU A 66 6.53 1.93 -21.94
N LEU A 67 7.13 2.67 -22.88
CA LEU A 67 7.35 4.12 -22.78
C LEU A 67 6.05 4.95 -22.89
N GLU A 68 4.96 4.37 -23.42
CA GLU A 68 3.62 4.98 -23.36
C GLU A 68 3.01 4.90 -21.94
N GLY A 69 3.63 4.13 -21.03
CA GLY A 69 3.25 4.03 -19.62
C GLY A 69 3.98 5.00 -18.71
N GLN A 70 3.65 4.93 -17.42
CA GLN A 70 4.36 5.63 -16.35
C GLN A 70 5.02 4.61 -15.45
N VAL A 71 6.28 4.85 -15.08
CA VAL A 71 7.00 4.01 -14.13
C VAL A 71 7.53 4.89 -13.01
N LEU A 72 7.29 4.47 -11.77
CA LEU A 72 7.70 5.17 -10.55
C LEU A 72 8.50 4.21 -9.67
N LEU A 73 9.66 4.64 -9.19
CA LEU A 73 10.44 3.97 -8.16
C LEU A 73 10.43 4.83 -6.90
N ASN A 74 9.86 4.34 -5.80
CA ASN A 74 9.66 5.11 -4.56
C ASN A 74 9.00 6.47 -4.83
N ALA A 75 7.93 6.45 -5.64
CA ALA A 75 7.20 7.63 -6.13
C ALA A 75 7.99 8.59 -7.05
N ALA A 76 9.25 8.29 -7.39
CA ALA A 76 10.03 9.08 -8.34
C ALA A 76 9.94 8.49 -9.77
N PRO A 77 9.66 9.30 -10.81
CA PRO A 77 9.56 8.81 -12.18
C PRO A 77 10.90 8.28 -12.70
N ILE A 78 10.86 7.09 -13.29
CA ILE A 78 12.01 6.44 -13.92
C ILE A 78 11.64 5.90 -15.30
N THR A 79 12.64 5.65 -16.11
CA THR A 79 12.49 4.92 -17.38
C THR A 79 13.12 3.54 -17.25
N ILE A 80 12.40 2.50 -17.64
CA ILE A 80 12.91 1.12 -17.71
C ILE A 80 13.16 0.77 -19.17
N TRP A 81 14.31 0.16 -19.43
CA TRP A 81 14.69 -0.38 -20.73
C TRP A 81 14.71 -1.91 -20.71
N LEU A 82 14.02 -2.55 -21.66
CA LEU A 82 13.94 -4.01 -21.81
C LEU A 82 15.28 -4.64 -22.19
N ASN A 83 16.19 -3.85 -22.78
CA ASN A 83 17.52 -4.27 -23.21
C ASN A 83 18.54 -4.40 -22.05
N GLY A 84 18.09 -4.24 -20.79
CA GLY A 84 18.93 -4.42 -19.62
C GLY A 84 19.85 -3.26 -19.27
N GLN A 85 19.68 -2.07 -19.87
CA GLN A 85 20.47 -0.87 -19.53
C GLN A 85 20.20 -0.27 -18.13
N GLY A 86 19.48 -0.98 -17.25
CA GLY A 86 19.13 -0.54 -15.91
C GLY A 86 18.11 0.61 -15.89
N PRO A 87 17.45 0.87 -14.75
CA PRO A 87 16.55 2.00 -14.61
C PRO A 87 17.34 3.32 -14.66
N GLN A 88 16.88 4.26 -15.47
CA GLN A 88 17.44 5.61 -15.54
C GLN A 88 16.42 6.60 -14.98
N LEU A 89 16.89 7.63 -14.27
CA LEU A 89 16.02 8.77 -13.94
C LEU A 89 15.40 9.27 -15.24
N ALA A 90 14.08 9.43 -15.26
CA ALA A 90 13.44 10.04 -16.40
C ALA A 90 14.03 11.44 -16.54
N LEU A 91 14.71 11.74 -17.66
CA LEU A 91 15.10 13.10 -17.99
C LEU A 91 13.82 13.94 -17.93
N ASN A 92 13.79 14.91 -17.02
CA ASN A 92 12.76 15.94 -17.04
C ASN A 92 12.83 16.59 -18.42
N GLU A 93 11.91 16.25 -19.31
CA GLU A 93 11.59 17.13 -20.41
C GLU A 93 10.99 18.38 -19.74
N PRO A 94 11.60 19.57 -19.92
CA PRO A 94 11.02 20.79 -19.37
C PRO A 94 9.60 20.94 -19.94
N PRO A 95 8.68 21.62 -19.24
CA PRO A 95 7.38 21.95 -19.81
C PRO A 95 7.62 22.79 -21.06
N GLY A 96 7.60 22.12 -22.21
CA GLY A 96 7.62 22.76 -23.51
C GLY A 96 6.37 23.60 -23.61
N ASP A 97 6.61 24.90 -23.67
CA ASP A 97 5.65 25.97 -23.82
C ASP A 97 4.53 25.59 -24.82
N ALA A 98 3.38 25.17 -24.29
CA ALA A 98 2.16 24.97 -25.06
C ALA A 98 1.22 26.18 -24.89
N SER A 99 1.80 27.37 -24.80
CA SER A 99 1.11 28.63 -25.06
C SER A 99 1.62 29.16 -26.39
N ILE A 100 1.22 28.55 -27.52
CA ILE A 100 0.84 29.14 -28.83
C ILE A 100 0.37 27.97 -29.71
N ARG A 101 -0.95 27.77 -29.78
CA ARG A 101 -1.71 27.38 -30.98
C ARG A 101 -3.20 27.42 -30.66
N ALA A 102 -3.66 28.60 -30.25
CA ALA A 102 -4.99 29.04 -30.66
C ALA A 102 -4.88 29.41 -32.13
N ASP A 103 -5.42 28.56 -33.01
CA ASP A 103 -6.19 28.93 -34.21
C ASP A 103 -6.31 27.71 -35.14
N ALA A 104 -7.40 26.97 -34.94
CA ALA A 104 -8.17 26.33 -36.01
C ALA A 104 -9.47 25.75 -35.43
N SER A 105 -10.48 26.61 -35.25
CA SER A 105 -11.87 26.20 -35.53
C SER A 105 -12.05 26.24 -37.06
N PRO A 106 -12.85 25.35 -37.69
CA PRO A 106 -14.31 25.31 -37.53
C PRO A 106 -14.85 23.85 -37.58
N THR A 107 -16.10 23.46 -37.36
CA THR A 107 -17.40 24.11 -37.44
C THR A 107 -18.38 23.19 -36.69
N ALA A 108 -19.31 23.76 -35.93
CA ALA A 108 -20.49 23.07 -35.44
C ALA A 108 -21.50 22.84 -36.59
N VAL A 109 -22.04 21.63 -36.65
CA VAL A 109 -23.34 21.28 -37.24
C VAL A 109 -23.88 20.21 -36.28
N GLY A 110 -24.92 20.40 -35.49
CA GLY A 110 -26.23 20.93 -35.84
C GLY A 110 -27.16 19.75 -36.15
N ALA A 111 -27.76 19.14 -35.12
CA ALA A 111 -28.93 18.26 -35.27
C ALA A 111 -29.70 18.21 -33.94
N GLU A 112 -30.59 19.20 -33.81
CA GLU A 112 -31.81 19.18 -33.04
C GLU A 112 -32.74 18.07 -33.56
N ILE A 113 -33.33 17.25 -32.66
CA ILE A 113 -34.65 16.66 -32.88
C ILE A 113 -35.43 16.73 -31.55
N VAL A 114 -36.54 17.46 -31.65
CA VAL A 114 -37.62 17.78 -30.70
C VAL A 114 -38.46 16.53 -30.35
N PRO A 115 -39.23 16.53 -29.24
CA PRO A 115 -39.74 15.34 -28.56
C PRO A 115 -41.10 14.88 -29.10
N THR A 116 -41.52 13.67 -28.74
CA THR A 116 -42.93 13.27 -28.87
C THR A 116 -43.31 12.39 -27.69
N GLY A 117 -44.20 12.92 -26.85
CA GLY A 117 -44.80 12.21 -25.74
C GLY A 117 -46.09 11.47 -26.12
N ASP A 118 -46.54 10.73 -25.11
CA ASP A 118 -47.88 10.25 -24.81
C ASP A 118 -48.41 8.93 -25.39
N GLY A 119 -48.71 8.02 -24.46
CA GLY A 119 -49.90 7.17 -24.58
C GLY A 119 -49.79 5.73 -24.06
N MET A 120 -50.14 5.55 -22.78
CA MET A 120 -50.89 4.42 -22.19
C MET A 120 -50.24 3.04 -22.01
N GLY A 121 -50.34 2.53 -20.77
CA GLY A 121 -50.54 1.09 -20.52
C GLY A 121 -49.72 0.45 -19.39
N GLN A 122 -50.05 0.72 -18.12
CA GLN A 122 -49.97 -0.30 -17.05
C GLN A 122 -51.27 -1.14 -17.12
N PRO A 123 -51.35 -2.40 -16.62
CA PRO A 123 -50.73 -2.86 -15.36
C PRO A 123 -50.19 -4.31 -15.37
N GLY A 124 -49.48 -4.71 -14.31
CA GLY A 124 -49.11 -6.11 -14.10
C GLY A 124 -48.14 -6.35 -12.95
N THR A 125 -48.65 -6.29 -11.72
CA THR A 125 -47.99 -6.77 -10.50
C THR A 125 -47.75 -8.27 -10.55
N THR A 126 -46.49 -8.70 -10.46
CA THR A 126 -46.11 -10.06 -10.06
C THR A 126 -45.04 -9.99 -8.98
N VAL A 127 -45.44 -10.44 -7.79
CA VAL A 127 -44.58 -10.63 -6.61
C VAL A 127 -43.68 -11.83 -6.87
N GLY A 128 -42.36 -11.60 -6.89
CA GLY A 128 -41.33 -12.64 -6.95
C GLY A 128 -40.50 -12.63 -5.66
N PRO A 129 -40.00 -13.79 -5.19
CA PRO A 129 -39.45 -13.94 -3.85
C PRO A 129 -38.11 -13.20 -3.71
N SER A 130 -38.00 -12.46 -2.60
CA SER A 130 -36.83 -11.70 -2.19
C SER A 130 -35.62 -12.62 -1.97
N VAL A 131 -34.65 -12.54 -2.87
CA VAL A 131 -33.29 -13.05 -2.61
C VAL A 131 -32.60 -12.04 -1.67
N PRO A 132 -32.03 -12.44 -0.53
CA PRO A 132 -31.28 -11.53 0.32
C PRO A 132 -30.08 -11.01 -0.47
N ARG A 133 -30.06 -9.69 -0.67
CA ARG A 133 -28.91 -8.94 -1.17
C ARG A 133 -27.69 -9.28 -0.30
N PRO A 134 -26.52 -9.63 -0.86
CA PRO A 134 -25.32 -9.80 -0.05
C PRO A 134 -25.03 -8.47 0.64
N LEU A 135 -24.85 -8.54 1.96
CA LEU A 135 -24.48 -7.43 2.81
C LEU A 135 -23.30 -6.71 2.16
N LYS A 136 -23.48 -5.43 1.86
CA LYS A 136 -22.38 -4.53 1.54
C LYS A 136 -21.38 -4.67 2.68
N SER A 137 -20.16 -5.07 2.34
CA SER A 137 -19.01 -4.84 3.20
C SER A 137 -19.06 -3.37 3.64
N ASN A 138 -19.25 -3.14 4.94
CA ASN A 138 -19.02 -1.84 5.55
C ASN A 138 -17.51 -1.58 5.49
N GLU A 139 -17.02 -1.23 4.30
CA GLU A 139 -15.83 -0.40 4.20
C GLU A 139 -16.23 0.94 4.84
N PRO A 140 -15.53 1.43 5.86
CA PRO A 140 -15.84 2.71 6.46
C PRO A 140 -15.83 3.77 5.36
N SER A 141 -17.00 4.37 5.12
CA SER A 141 -17.15 5.53 4.25
C SER A 141 -16.06 6.53 4.59
N ALA A 142 -15.21 6.84 3.60
CA ALA A 142 -14.15 7.83 3.71
C ALA A 142 -14.68 9.08 4.43
N ALA A 143 -14.00 9.47 5.51
CA ALA A 143 -14.34 10.64 6.29
C ALA A 143 -14.35 11.88 5.37
N THR A 144 -15.46 12.61 5.37
CA THR A 144 -15.72 13.82 4.57
C THR A 144 -14.96 15.04 5.11
N GLY A 145 -13.67 14.90 5.36
CA GLY A 145 -12.77 15.99 5.74
C GLY A 145 -11.96 16.52 4.54
N PRO A 146 -11.38 17.73 4.63
CA PRO A 146 -10.36 18.13 3.67
C PRO A 146 -9.22 17.09 3.64
N PRO A 147 -8.61 16.82 2.47
CA PRO A 147 -7.53 15.86 2.36
C PRO A 147 -6.41 16.16 3.36
N ARG A 148 -5.86 15.11 3.96
CA ARG A 148 -4.72 15.24 4.86
C ARG A 148 -3.53 15.83 4.10
N ASP A 149 -2.88 16.83 4.68
CA ASP A 149 -1.60 17.32 4.15
C ASP A 149 -0.51 16.28 4.43
N THR A 150 -0.04 15.64 3.36
CA THR A 150 1.03 14.64 3.36
C THR A 150 2.30 15.16 2.69
N SER A 151 2.44 16.47 2.53
CA SER A 151 3.65 17.09 1.98
C SER A 151 4.88 16.82 2.86
N PRO A 152 6.09 16.76 2.29
CA PRO A 152 7.32 16.62 3.06
C PRO A 152 7.46 17.68 4.16
N GLU A 153 7.02 18.91 3.91
CA GLU A 153 7.03 20.02 4.86
C GLU A 153 6.14 19.75 6.07
N ALA A 154 4.93 19.21 5.84
CA ALA A 154 4.01 18.83 6.91
C ALA A 154 4.55 17.66 7.75
N LEU A 155 5.14 16.64 7.11
CA LEU A 155 5.75 15.50 7.79
C LEU A 155 6.96 15.93 8.64
N ASN A 156 7.83 16.79 8.10
CA ASN A 156 8.97 17.36 8.84
C ASN A 156 8.52 18.22 10.02
N SER A 157 7.43 18.97 9.86
CA SER A 157 6.85 19.76 10.96
C SER A 157 6.32 18.87 12.08
N LEU A 158 5.68 17.75 11.74
CA LEU A 158 5.27 16.73 12.72
C LEU A 158 6.47 16.09 13.42
N GLN A 159 7.54 15.78 12.67
CA GLN A 159 8.77 15.26 13.25
C GLN A 159 9.35 16.21 14.30
N ALA A 160 9.50 17.49 13.95
CA ALA A 160 10.01 18.52 14.85
C ALA A 160 9.14 18.67 16.09
N ALA A 161 7.81 18.71 15.92
CA ALA A 161 6.87 18.88 17.02
C ALA A 161 6.84 17.72 18.03
N ASN A 162 7.24 16.52 17.62
CA ASN A 162 7.19 15.32 18.47
C ASN A 162 8.56 14.82 18.92
N THR A 163 9.66 15.53 18.60
CA THR A 163 11.03 15.05 18.82
C THR A 163 11.31 14.59 20.26
N GLU A 164 10.89 15.35 21.27
CA GLU A 164 11.10 14.99 22.69
C GLU A 164 10.30 13.75 23.12
N VAL A 165 9.05 13.64 22.65
CA VAL A 165 8.20 12.49 22.94
C VAL A 165 8.77 11.23 22.27
N LEU A 166 9.21 11.34 21.01
CA LEU A 166 9.82 10.24 20.26
C LEU A 166 11.13 9.77 20.92
N ALA A 167 11.96 10.70 21.39
CA ALA A 167 13.18 10.36 22.12
C ALA A 167 12.88 9.60 23.42
N THR A 168 11.81 9.98 24.13
CA THR A 168 11.35 9.28 25.34
C THR A 168 10.83 7.88 25.02
N ILE A 169 9.98 7.74 23.99
CA ILE A 169 9.47 6.45 23.52
C ILE A 169 10.62 5.50 23.20
N LEU A 170 11.59 5.96 22.40
CA LEU A 170 12.75 5.16 22.05
C LEU A 170 13.50 4.71 23.30
N LYS A 171 13.81 5.63 24.22
CA LYS A 171 14.56 5.31 25.43
C LYS A 171 13.84 4.32 26.34
N GLU A 172 12.55 4.53 26.58
CA GLU A 172 11.80 3.78 27.60
C GLU A 172 11.28 2.44 27.07
N LEU A 173 10.94 2.36 25.78
CA LEU A 173 10.37 1.14 25.20
C LEU A 173 11.40 0.26 24.49
N ASP A 174 12.63 0.73 24.21
CA ASP A 174 13.66 -0.08 23.53
C ASP A 174 13.89 -1.49 24.12
N PRO A 175 13.90 -1.68 25.46
CA PRO A 175 14.09 -3.02 26.03
C PRO A 175 13.01 -4.04 25.64
N GLN A 176 11.81 -3.56 25.30
CA GLN A 176 10.67 -4.39 24.90
C GLN A 176 10.43 -4.37 23.40
N ALA A 177 10.67 -3.22 22.76
CA ALA A 177 10.37 -2.99 21.36
C ALA A 177 11.51 -3.38 20.42
N HIS A 178 12.75 -3.49 20.92
CA HIS A 178 13.93 -3.80 20.12
C HIS A 178 14.04 -2.88 18.90
N PHE A 179 14.08 -1.57 19.15
CA PHE A 179 14.10 -0.59 18.07
C PHE A 179 15.37 -0.73 17.24
N VAL A 180 15.22 -0.48 15.95
CA VAL A 180 16.32 -0.54 15.02
C VAL A 180 17.10 0.77 15.08
N PRO A 181 18.39 0.78 15.49
CA PRO A 181 19.13 2.01 15.76
C PRO A 181 19.41 2.85 14.51
N TYR A 182 19.38 2.24 13.32
CA TYR A 182 19.61 2.93 12.05
C TYR A 182 18.31 3.50 11.42
N ALA A 183 17.15 3.16 11.96
CA ALA A 183 15.84 3.56 11.43
C ALA A 183 15.07 4.34 12.52
N PRO A 184 15.36 5.64 12.69
CA PRO A 184 14.66 6.44 13.69
C PRO A 184 13.17 6.55 13.37
N PRO A 185 12.31 6.76 14.38
CA PRO A 185 10.88 7.03 14.18
C PRO A 185 10.66 8.17 13.21
N SER A 186 9.75 7.96 12.26
CA SER A 186 9.45 8.95 11.23
C SER A 186 7.96 9.03 10.95
N PHE A 187 7.50 10.17 10.43
CA PHE A 187 6.14 10.31 9.94
C PHE A 187 6.09 9.98 8.44
N VAL A 188 5.24 9.03 8.08
CA VAL A 188 5.07 8.55 6.70
C VAL A 188 3.65 8.76 6.20
N SER A 189 3.52 9.01 4.91
CA SER A 189 2.23 9.03 4.23
C SER A 189 1.83 7.61 3.83
N PHE A 190 0.66 7.15 4.25
CA PHE A 190 0.10 5.86 3.85
C PHE A 190 -1.41 5.97 3.68
N ARG A 191 -1.94 5.52 2.55
CA ARG A 191 -3.39 5.53 2.23
C ARG A 191 -4.10 6.85 2.61
N GLN A 192 -3.54 7.98 2.18
CA GLN A 192 -4.06 9.34 2.44
C GLN A 192 -4.05 9.77 3.92
N GLY A 193 -3.42 9.01 4.81
CA GLY A 193 -3.17 9.38 6.20
C GLY A 193 -1.68 9.56 6.50
N VAL A 194 -1.40 10.14 7.66
CA VAL A 194 -0.06 10.30 8.22
C VAL A 194 0.09 9.38 9.43
N TYR A 195 1.12 8.53 9.41
CA TYR A 195 1.37 7.55 10.45
C TYR A 195 2.75 7.78 11.08
N LEU A 196 2.83 7.64 12.39
CA LEU A 196 4.13 7.52 13.07
C LEU A 196 4.63 6.10 12.89
N GLU A 197 5.68 5.92 12.10
CA GLU A 197 6.31 4.62 11.87
C GLU A 197 7.43 4.37 12.90
N LEU A 198 7.35 3.22 13.56
CA LEU A 198 8.34 2.70 14.50
C LEU A 198 8.96 1.43 13.90
N SER A 199 10.28 1.43 13.75
CA SER A 199 11.04 0.30 13.17
C SER A 199 11.67 -0.56 14.26
N MET A 200 11.42 -1.87 14.23
CA MET A 200 11.87 -2.83 15.24
C MET A 200 12.27 -4.18 14.66
N THR A 201 12.99 -4.99 15.45
CA THR A 201 13.27 -6.39 15.10
C THR A 201 12.40 -7.32 15.95
N THR A 202 11.74 -8.29 15.30
CA THR A 202 11.00 -9.35 16.01
C THR A 202 11.78 -10.65 15.95
N ALA A 203 12.11 -11.18 17.12
CA ALA A 203 12.68 -12.51 17.26
C ALA A 203 11.57 -13.50 17.63
N LEU A 204 11.22 -14.37 16.70
CA LEU A 204 10.26 -15.44 16.97
C LEU A 204 10.96 -16.67 17.57
N SER A 205 10.21 -17.44 18.36
CA SER A 205 10.65 -18.74 18.87
C SER A 205 11.16 -19.65 17.74
N THR A 206 12.15 -20.51 18.03
CA THR A 206 12.61 -21.53 17.06
C THR A 206 11.54 -22.58 16.71
N SER A 207 10.46 -22.66 17.49
CA SER A 207 9.28 -23.46 17.16
C SER A 207 8.34 -22.76 16.17
N ALA A 208 8.46 -21.44 16.02
CA ALA A 208 7.69 -20.67 15.05
C ALA A 208 8.17 -21.04 13.63
N SER A 209 7.35 -21.84 12.95
CA SER A 209 7.57 -22.23 11.57
C SER A 209 6.22 -22.21 10.84
N GLY A 210 6.25 -21.90 9.55
CA GLY A 210 5.03 -21.78 8.77
C GLY A 210 5.19 -20.91 7.54
N SER A 211 4.05 -20.56 6.94
CA SER A 211 4.01 -19.57 5.87
C SER A 211 4.36 -18.17 6.39
N ARG A 212 4.73 -17.26 5.47
CA ARG A 212 4.93 -15.83 5.79
C ARG A 212 3.75 -15.21 6.57
N TYR A 213 2.51 -15.62 6.27
CA TYR A 213 1.31 -15.15 6.97
C TYR A 213 1.25 -15.64 8.42
N LYS A 214 1.63 -16.90 8.66
CA LYS A 214 1.70 -17.46 10.02
C LYS A 214 2.80 -16.80 10.84
N LEU A 215 3.96 -16.55 10.24
CA LEU A 215 5.05 -15.82 10.89
C LEU A 215 4.66 -14.37 11.22
N ALA A 216 3.99 -13.68 10.29
CA ALA A 216 3.47 -12.33 10.53
C ALA A 216 2.43 -12.29 11.66
N ALA A 217 1.54 -13.27 11.74
CA ALA A 217 0.58 -13.41 12.83
C ALA A 217 1.28 -13.63 14.18
N PHE A 218 2.29 -14.50 14.24
CA PHE A 218 3.09 -14.68 15.46
C PHE A 218 3.87 -13.43 15.84
N ALA A 219 4.46 -12.71 14.88
CA ALA A 219 5.10 -11.44 15.18
C ALA A 219 4.12 -10.43 15.77
N PHE A 220 2.87 -10.42 15.26
CA PHE A 220 1.83 -9.60 15.84
C PHE A 220 1.53 -10.00 17.29
N ASP A 221 1.16 -11.25 17.54
CA ASP A 221 0.70 -11.68 18.86
C ASP A 221 1.82 -11.69 19.92
N GLU A 222 3.02 -12.16 19.56
CA GLU A 222 4.14 -12.31 20.50
C GLU A 222 4.88 -10.99 20.78
N HIS A 223 4.77 -9.99 19.89
CA HIS A 223 5.55 -8.75 20.00
C HIS A 223 4.70 -7.49 19.82
N ILE A 224 4.14 -7.27 18.63
CA ILE A 224 3.47 -6.00 18.28
C ILE A 224 2.26 -5.70 19.18
N ALA A 225 1.45 -6.71 19.48
CA ALA A 225 0.27 -6.63 20.34
C ALA A 225 0.60 -6.03 21.72
N HIS A 226 1.74 -6.44 22.28
CA HIS A 226 2.20 -6.00 23.60
C HIS A 226 2.74 -4.56 23.61
N LEU A 227 3.21 -4.05 22.47
CA LEU A 227 3.75 -2.69 22.34
C LEU A 227 2.67 -1.63 22.16
N ILE A 228 1.50 -1.98 21.63
CA ILE A 228 0.45 -1.00 21.32
C ILE A 228 0.05 -0.19 22.55
N ARG A 229 -0.20 -0.83 23.70
CA ARG A 229 -0.64 -0.11 24.91
C ARG A 229 0.45 0.79 25.49
N PRO A 230 1.71 0.33 25.66
CA PRO A 230 2.82 1.21 26.05
C PRO A 230 2.99 2.41 25.11
N VAL A 231 2.97 2.21 23.79
CA VAL A 231 3.14 3.32 22.83
C VAL A 231 1.96 4.30 22.92
N LEU A 232 0.73 3.81 23.04
CA LEU A 232 -0.45 4.68 23.18
C LEU A 232 -0.45 5.53 24.46
N ALA A 233 0.28 5.12 25.51
CA ALA A 233 0.37 5.89 26.74
C ALA A 233 1.01 7.28 26.55
N TYR A 234 1.80 7.46 25.48
CA TYR A 234 2.41 8.75 25.12
C TYR A 234 1.48 9.66 24.30
N PHE A 235 0.39 9.13 23.75
CA PHE A 235 -0.54 9.82 22.86
C PHE A 235 -1.97 9.86 23.45
N LYS A 236 -2.09 10.44 24.65
CA LYS A 236 -3.37 10.53 25.38
C LYS A 236 -4.34 11.54 24.77
N GLU A 237 -3.80 12.64 24.25
CA GLU A 237 -4.57 13.67 23.56
C GLU A 237 -4.90 13.24 22.12
N GLU A 238 -5.65 14.05 21.38
CA GLU A 238 -5.84 13.82 19.95
C GLU A 238 -4.58 14.20 19.17
N PRO A 239 -3.86 13.22 18.61
CA PRO A 239 -2.62 13.51 17.92
C PRO A 239 -2.91 14.21 16.60
N LYS A 240 -1.96 15.04 16.15
CA LYS A 240 -2.05 15.71 14.84
C LYS A 240 -1.71 14.77 13.68
N PHE A 241 -1.91 13.47 13.82
CA PHE A 241 -1.66 12.45 12.80
C PHE A 241 -2.63 11.28 13.01
N ASP A 242 -2.72 10.39 12.03
CA ASP A 242 -3.89 9.51 11.88
C ASP A 242 -3.71 8.13 12.52
N GLY A 243 -2.47 7.71 12.79
CA GLY A 243 -2.21 6.43 13.43
C GLY A 243 -0.75 6.07 13.64
N ILE A 244 -0.51 4.81 13.97
CA ILE A 244 0.84 4.26 14.23
C ILE A 244 1.12 3.15 13.24
N GLY A 245 2.29 3.21 12.61
CA GLY A 245 2.91 2.14 11.83
C GLY A 245 3.94 1.40 12.69
N LEU A 246 3.85 0.08 12.75
CA LEU A 246 4.83 -0.78 13.42
C LEU A 246 5.47 -1.64 12.34
N SER A 247 6.70 -1.31 11.96
CA SER A 247 7.47 -2.02 10.94
C SER A 247 8.44 -2.96 11.61
N THR A 248 8.38 -4.25 11.28
CA THR A 248 9.27 -5.24 11.87
C THR A 248 9.86 -6.23 10.88
N THR A 249 11.14 -6.51 11.06
CA THR A 249 11.82 -7.61 10.37
C THR A 249 11.80 -8.85 11.24
N ILE A 250 11.21 -9.93 10.70
CA ILE A 250 11.20 -11.27 11.30
C ILE A 250 12.44 -12.00 10.79
N HIS A 251 13.32 -12.41 11.70
CA HIS A 251 14.45 -13.26 11.36
C HIS A 251 14.08 -14.73 11.57
N MET A 252 14.13 -15.55 10.51
CA MET A 252 13.94 -16.99 10.65
C MET A 252 15.25 -17.67 11.06
N PRO A 253 15.24 -18.57 12.07
CA PRO A 253 16.41 -19.36 12.40
C PRO A 253 16.70 -20.39 11.30
N SER A 254 17.68 -20.11 10.43
CA SER A 254 18.15 -21.09 9.45
C SER A 254 19.20 -22.03 10.07
N LYS A 255 19.07 -23.34 9.82
CA LYS A 255 20.11 -24.35 10.15
C LYS A 255 21.31 -24.31 9.19
N THR A 256 21.23 -23.58 8.08
CA THR A 256 22.28 -23.48 7.07
C THR A 256 22.47 -22.03 6.64
N ALA A 257 23.69 -21.52 6.83
CA ALA A 257 24.11 -20.12 6.69
C ALA A 257 24.03 -19.51 5.26
N ALA A 258 23.30 -20.13 4.33
CA ALA A 258 23.31 -19.73 2.92
C ALA A 258 22.16 -18.78 2.53
N THR A 259 21.10 -18.66 3.33
CA THR A 259 20.03 -17.67 3.11
C THR A 259 19.38 -17.36 4.46
N ASN A 260 19.66 -16.20 5.03
CA ASN A 260 18.86 -15.64 6.13
C ASN A 260 17.54 -15.19 5.53
N ALA A 261 16.56 -16.09 5.44
CA ALA A 261 15.23 -15.72 5.01
C ALA A 261 14.63 -14.80 6.08
N SER A 262 14.44 -13.54 5.73
CA SER A 262 13.78 -12.55 6.57
C SER A 262 12.49 -12.12 5.89
N GLU A 263 11.49 -11.79 6.69
CA GLU A 263 10.24 -11.20 6.21
C GLU A 263 10.09 -9.84 6.88
N ALA A 264 9.90 -8.77 6.11
CA ALA A 264 9.44 -7.50 6.64
C ALA A 264 7.92 -7.51 6.73
N VAL A 265 7.41 -7.05 7.86
CA VAL A 265 5.98 -6.96 8.13
C VAL A 265 5.68 -5.58 8.68
N GLU A 266 4.79 -4.85 8.02
CA GLU A 266 4.34 -3.54 8.47
C GLU A 266 2.87 -3.57 8.89
N PHE A 267 2.59 -3.05 10.09
CA PHE A 267 1.25 -2.93 10.64
C PHE A 267 0.88 -1.46 10.80
N PHE A 268 -0.06 -0.98 9.98
CA PHE A 268 -0.59 0.38 10.06
C PHE A 268 -1.97 0.37 10.71
N PHE A 269 -2.08 0.99 11.88
CA PHE A 269 -3.33 1.06 12.64
C PHE A 269 -3.77 2.51 12.85
N PRO A 270 -5.01 2.88 12.47
CA PRO A 270 -5.55 4.20 12.78
C PRO A 270 -5.80 4.34 14.29
N PHE A 271 -5.76 5.57 14.81
CA PHE A 271 -6.00 5.81 16.24
C PHE A 271 -7.36 5.33 16.75
N SER A 272 -8.38 5.31 15.90
CA SER A 272 -9.70 4.74 16.24
C SER A 272 -9.60 3.26 16.62
N ALA A 273 -8.87 2.47 15.83
CA ALA A 273 -8.66 1.04 16.08
C ALA A 273 -7.72 0.80 17.27
N LEU A 274 -6.61 1.55 17.31
CA LEU A 274 -5.65 1.50 18.41
C LEU A 274 -6.29 1.79 19.77
N ARG A 275 -7.16 2.81 19.84
CA ARG A 275 -7.88 3.16 21.07
C ARG A 275 -8.86 2.08 21.50
N CYS A 276 -9.54 1.42 20.55
CA CYS A 276 -10.41 0.28 20.86
C CYS A 276 -9.61 -0.86 21.50
N TYR A 277 -8.49 -1.24 20.88
CA TYR A 277 -7.61 -2.30 21.39
C TYR A 277 -6.95 -1.91 22.74
N GLY A 278 -6.55 -0.65 22.87
CA GLY A 278 -5.92 -0.11 24.08
C GLY A 278 -6.84 -0.12 25.30
N ARG A 279 -8.15 0.03 25.09
CA ARG A 279 -9.20 -0.04 26.12
C ARG A 279 -9.74 -1.44 26.39
N TYR A 280 -9.24 -2.46 25.69
CA TYR A 280 -9.76 -3.83 25.72
C TYR A 280 -11.18 -3.99 25.14
N ASP A 281 -11.64 -3.02 24.34
CA ASP A 281 -12.95 -3.06 23.69
C ASP A 281 -12.93 -3.90 22.40
N CYS A 282 -11.75 -4.14 21.82
CA CYS A 282 -11.52 -4.95 20.62
C CYS A 282 -10.47 -6.03 20.84
N THR A 283 -10.60 -7.17 20.16
CA THR A 283 -9.60 -8.24 20.10
C THR A 283 -8.42 -7.87 19.17
N GLY A 284 -7.33 -8.65 19.22
CA GLY A 284 -6.21 -8.50 18.29
C GLY A 284 -6.64 -8.68 16.83
N GLN A 285 -7.51 -9.65 16.54
CA GLN A 285 -8.05 -9.87 15.21
C GLN A 285 -8.84 -8.65 14.71
N GLN A 286 -9.70 -8.07 15.55
CA GLN A 286 -10.47 -6.88 15.20
C GLN A 286 -9.56 -5.66 14.94
N LEU A 287 -8.42 -5.55 15.63
CA LEU A 287 -7.42 -4.52 15.35
C LEU A 287 -6.76 -4.74 13.98
N ILE A 288 -6.35 -5.98 13.69
CA ILE A 288 -5.77 -6.36 12.39
C ILE A 288 -6.73 -6.05 11.25
N ASP A 289 -8.01 -6.43 11.39
CA ASP A 289 -9.04 -6.22 10.37
C ASP A 289 -9.35 -4.73 10.14
N ALA A 290 -9.25 -3.91 11.19
CA ALA A 290 -9.42 -2.46 11.11
C ALA A 290 -8.18 -1.71 10.61
N GLY A 291 -7.03 -2.40 10.51
CA GLY A 291 -5.76 -1.85 10.07
C GLY A 291 -5.39 -2.20 8.63
N SER A 292 -4.13 -2.00 8.30
CA SER A 292 -3.50 -2.53 7.09
C SER A 292 -2.23 -3.27 7.48
N VAL A 293 -2.11 -4.50 7.00
CA VAL A 293 -0.91 -5.33 7.16
C VAL A 293 -0.26 -5.50 5.80
N LEU A 294 1.05 -5.29 5.77
CA LEU A 294 1.89 -5.51 4.62
C LEU A 294 2.92 -6.58 4.96
N ILE A 295 3.21 -7.48 4.01
CA ILE A 295 4.37 -8.38 4.08
C ILE A 295 5.23 -8.09 2.86
N ASN A 296 6.46 -7.63 3.08
CA ASN A 296 7.36 -7.12 2.05
C ASN A 296 6.67 -6.10 1.12
N GLY A 297 5.84 -5.22 1.71
CA GLY A 297 5.05 -4.23 0.98
C GLY A 297 3.83 -4.75 0.20
N GLU A 298 3.50 -6.05 0.25
CA GLU A 298 2.25 -6.58 -0.30
C GLU A 298 1.15 -6.56 0.76
N ARG A 299 -0.03 -5.99 0.45
CA ARG A 299 -1.16 -6.00 1.40
C ARG A 299 -1.72 -7.40 1.58
N VAL A 300 -1.83 -7.80 2.84
CA VAL A 300 -2.35 -9.11 3.24
C VAL A 300 -3.47 -8.98 4.27
N SER A 301 -4.19 -10.07 4.47
CA SER A 301 -5.04 -10.27 5.64
C SER A 301 -4.42 -11.38 6.48
N LEU A 302 -4.45 -11.23 7.80
CA LEU A 302 -3.99 -12.25 8.74
C LEU A 302 -5.19 -12.80 9.50
N ASP A 303 -5.13 -14.09 9.82
CA ASP A 303 -6.07 -14.75 10.73
C ASP A 303 -5.25 -15.35 11.87
N LEU A 304 -5.36 -14.74 13.05
CA LEU A 304 -4.55 -15.09 14.22
C LEU A 304 -4.91 -16.49 14.73
N GLN A 305 -6.20 -16.87 14.69
CA GLN A 305 -6.66 -18.17 15.17
C GLN A 305 -6.22 -19.31 14.24
N ILE A 306 -6.28 -19.10 12.92
CA ILE A 306 -5.77 -20.06 11.95
C ILE A 306 -4.24 -20.18 12.04
N ALA A 307 -3.53 -19.09 12.35
CA ALA A 307 -2.09 -19.13 12.53
C ALA A 307 -1.66 -19.98 13.73
N GLU A 308 -2.39 -19.93 14.84
CA GLU A 308 -2.15 -20.79 16.02
C GLU A 308 -2.48 -22.27 15.77
N ALA A 309 -3.43 -22.56 14.88
CA ALA A 309 -3.79 -23.93 14.57
C ALA A 309 -2.59 -24.70 13.97
N THR A 310 -2.00 -25.60 14.75
CA THR A 310 -1.03 -26.57 14.26
C THR A 310 -1.76 -27.60 13.39
N PRO A 311 -1.25 -27.95 12.19
CA PRO A 311 -1.73 -29.15 11.53
C PRO A 311 -1.29 -30.34 12.39
N ASN A 312 -2.23 -30.89 13.17
CA ASN A 312 -2.02 -32.18 13.81
C ASN A 312 -1.62 -33.20 12.74
N ARG A 313 -0.37 -33.68 12.79
CA ARG A 313 0.07 -34.85 12.05
C ARG A 313 0.99 -35.70 12.91
#